data_AF-A0AAU9X4R1-F1
#
_entry.id   AF-A0AAU9X4R1-F1
#
_cell.length_a   1.000
_cell.length_b   1.000
_cell.length_c   1.000
_cell.angle_alpha   90.00
_cell.angle_beta   90.00
_cell.angle_gamma   90.00
#
_symmetry.space_group_name_H-M   'P 1'
#
loop_
_entity.id
_entity.type
_entity.pdbx_description
1 polymer ?
#
loop_
_entity_poly.entity_id
_entity_poly.type
_entity_poly.pdbx_seq_one_letter_code
_entity_poly.pdbx_strand_id
1 'polypeptide(L)'
;MISSGHQPRSCKEIYDQNSSTSFLRCVTVQEINVRVNSFPSASSNRAYTLRLDNGDLPVYCSMSGELGECGDGGWTLNTFWYGSNRWYDRSSFSPQNGDTGLDHLETLLPTYWSTSFTKICLGMKVNGVTRFLQVDKAAASLYDLIADGEYRPTSLGRDEWKTLIGSDASLQLKCNKEGFNSQGTMHRTSRVRIGIIANQENDCNFPDSRIGFGGGGSGFENACGNGASWGADNGDKNIKAFGYIFVQ
;
A
#
# COMPACT_ATOMS: atom_id res chain seq x y z
N MET A 1 -11.62 -30.21 25.19
CA MET A 1 -11.52 -29.20 24.12
C MET A 1 -10.70 -28.04 24.66
N ILE A 2 -9.39 -28.04 24.41
CA ILE A 2 -8.51 -26.96 24.85
C ILE A 2 -8.37 -26.02 23.66
N SER A 3 -8.90 -24.80 23.82
CA SER A 3 -8.72 -23.68 22.91
C SER A 3 -7.23 -23.36 22.82
N SER A 4 -6.64 -23.53 21.62
CA SER A 4 -5.29 -23.04 21.33
C SER A 4 -5.35 -21.54 21.11
N GLY A 5 -5.28 -20.78 22.20
CA GLY A 5 -5.05 -19.34 22.13
C GLY A 5 -3.69 -19.07 21.51
N HIS A 6 -3.66 -18.45 20.34
CA HIS A 6 -2.44 -17.97 19.71
C HIS A 6 -1.93 -16.78 20.53
N GLN A 7 -0.95 -17.00 21.41
CA GLN A 7 -0.22 -15.91 22.05
C GLN A 7 0.59 -15.17 20.98
N PRO A 8 0.49 -13.83 20.86
CA PRO A 8 1.39 -13.07 20.00
C PRO A 8 2.82 -13.29 20.50
N ARG A 9 3.70 -13.75 19.61
CA ARG A 9 5.12 -13.93 19.93
C ARG A 9 5.70 -12.54 20.18
N SER A 10 6.52 -12.37 21.21
CA SER A 10 7.09 -11.06 21.58
C SER A 10 8.48 -10.88 20.97
N CYS A 11 8.85 -9.62 20.66
CA CYS A 11 10.22 -9.33 20.24
C CYS A 11 11.23 -9.69 21.34
N LYS A 12 12.34 -10.34 20.98
CA LYS A 12 13.46 -10.63 21.89
C LYS A 12 14.65 -9.72 21.59
N GLU A 13 15.17 -9.04 22.60
CA GLU A 13 16.49 -8.43 22.50
C GLU A 13 17.55 -9.52 22.42
N ILE A 14 18.41 -9.45 21.42
CA ILE A 14 19.53 -10.35 21.29
C ILE A 14 20.79 -9.52 21.29
N TYR A 15 21.64 -9.83 22.26
CA TYR A 15 22.95 -9.24 22.38
C TYR A 15 23.90 -9.99 21.46
N ASP A 16 24.42 -9.31 20.44
CA ASP A 16 25.50 -9.86 19.64
C ASP A 16 26.83 -9.61 20.35
N GLN A 17 27.39 -10.69 20.90
CA GLN A 17 28.65 -10.63 21.64
C GLN A 17 29.86 -10.23 20.77
N ASN A 18 29.75 -10.29 19.45
CA ASN A 18 30.85 -9.94 18.54
C ASN A 18 30.85 -8.47 18.11
N SER A 19 29.70 -7.79 18.14
CA SER A 19 29.58 -6.40 17.66
C SER A 19 29.29 -5.38 18.76
N SER A 20 29.08 -5.81 20.02
CA SER A 20 28.67 -4.93 21.13
C SER A 20 27.40 -4.13 20.83
N THR A 21 26.54 -4.64 19.93
CA THR A 21 25.28 -4.00 19.55
C THR A 21 24.09 -4.90 19.91
N SER A 22 23.04 -4.28 20.46
CA SER A 22 21.78 -4.93 20.79
C SER A 22 20.82 -4.83 19.61
N PHE A 23 20.29 -5.97 19.15
CA PHE A 23 19.30 -6.02 18.08
C PHE A 23 17.92 -6.42 18.63
N LEU A 24 16.88 -5.76 18.12
CA LEU A 24 15.49 -6.16 18.34
C LEU A 24 15.16 -7.29 17.36
N ARG A 25 14.89 -8.51 17.86
CA ARG A 25 14.29 -9.57 17.05
C ARG A 25 12.79 -9.45 17.11
N CYS A 26 12.19 -9.03 16.01
CA CYS A 26 10.74 -8.92 15.87
C CYS A 26 10.27 -9.76 14.67
N VAL A 27 9.15 -10.46 14.84
CA VAL A 27 8.53 -11.28 13.80
C VAL A 27 7.60 -10.44 12.94
N THR A 28 7.04 -9.36 13.50
CA THR A 28 6.14 -8.43 12.81
C THR A 28 6.45 -6.97 13.16
N VAL A 29 5.97 -6.05 12.33
CA VAL A 29 6.07 -4.60 12.60
C VAL A 29 5.23 -4.21 13.83
N GLN A 30 4.10 -4.89 14.07
CA GLN A 30 3.33 -4.69 15.30
C GLN A 30 4.14 -4.97 16.56
N GLU A 31 4.96 -6.03 16.54
CA GLU A 31 5.84 -6.34 17.69
C GLU A 31 6.94 -5.28 17.87
N ILE A 32 7.46 -4.69 16.78
CA ILE A 32 8.39 -3.54 16.84
C ILE A 32 7.71 -2.38 17.57
N ASN A 33 6.49 -2.02 17.17
CA ASN A 33 5.74 -0.88 17.73
C ASN A 33 5.47 -1.05 19.24
N VAL A 34 5.14 -2.27 19.69
CA VAL A 34 4.98 -2.59 21.12
C VAL A 34 6.27 -2.34 21.92
N ARG A 35 7.43 -2.68 21.34
CA ARG A 35 8.74 -2.45 21.95
C ARG A 35 9.16 -0.98 21.94
N VAL A 36 8.86 -0.23 20.88
CA VAL A 36 9.17 1.21 20.80
C VAL A 36 8.44 2.00 21.87
N ASN A 37 7.18 1.67 22.12
CA ASN A 37 6.40 2.26 23.22
C ASN A 37 6.97 1.93 24.61
N SER A 38 7.76 0.85 24.74
CA SER A 38 8.42 0.46 25.99
C SER A 38 9.90 0.87 26.08
N PHE A 39 10.53 1.27 24.96
CA PHE A 39 11.93 1.69 24.89
C PHE A 39 12.09 2.91 23.96
N PRO A 40 12.31 4.12 24.49
CA PRO A 40 12.34 5.37 23.71
C PRO A 40 13.53 5.49 22.73
N SER A 41 14.46 4.54 22.69
CA SER A 41 15.58 4.53 21.74
C SER A 41 15.21 3.96 20.34
N ALA A 42 14.00 3.44 20.17
CA ALA A 42 13.51 2.86 18.91
C ALA A 42 12.50 3.76 18.17
N SER A 43 12.37 5.03 18.52
CA SER A 43 11.34 5.94 17.98
C SER A 43 11.71 6.65 16.67
N SER A 44 12.82 6.28 16.02
CA SER A 44 13.30 6.95 14.81
C SER A 44 12.85 6.21 13.55
N ASN A 45 12.47 6.97 12.52
CA ASN A 45 12.28 6.47 11.16
C ASN A 45 13.59 5.88 10.62
N ARG A 46 13.63 4.57 10.36
CA ARG A 46 14.82 3.86 9.83
C ARG A 46 14.45 2.43 9.41
N ALA A 47 15.41 1.73 8.80
CA ALA A 47 15.34 0.28 8.64
C ALA A 47 15.36 -0.45 9.99
N TYR A 48 14.43 -1.39 10.15
CA TYR A 48 14.40 -2.41 11.19
C TYR A 48 14.52 -3.78 10.55
N THR A 49 15.30 -4.67 11.16
CA THR A 49 15.45 -6.04 10.67
C THR A 49 14.25 -6.87 11.10
N LEU A 50 13.41 -7.26 10.13
CA LEU A 50 12.35 -8.24 10.32
C LEU A 50 12.91 -9.65 10.07
N ARG A 51 12.58 -10.59 10.96
CA ARG A 51 12.94 -12.00 10.75
C ARG A 51 11.77 -12.75 10.18
N LEU A 52 11.92 -13.17 8.93
CA LEU A 52 10.96 -13.98 8.20
C LEU A 52 11.43 -15.44 8.20
N ASP A 53 10.53 -16.36 7.85
CA ASP A 53 10.85 -17.80 7.75
C ASP A 53 12.05 -18.07 6.82
N ASN A 54 12.27 -17.20 5.83
CA ASN A 54 13.32 -17.32 4.81
C ASN A 54 14.54 -16.40 5.05
N GLY A 55 14.66 -15.79 6.23
CA GLY A 55 15.83 -14.97 6.60
C GLY A 55 15.50 -13.60 7.20
N ASP A 56 16.55 -12.87 7.51
CA ASP A 56 16.46 -11.52 8.06
C ASP A 56 16.35 -10.51 6.89
N LEU A 57 15.42 -9.55 6.99
CA LEU A 57 15.14 -8.55 5.97
C LEU A 57 15.11 -7.15 6.60
N PRO A 58 15.99 -6.22 6.21
CA PRO A 58 15.84 -4.82 6.60
C PRO A 58 14.61 -4.24 5.91
N VAL A 59 13.73 -3.65 6.71
CA VAL A 59 12.50 -3.00 6.25
C VAL A 59 12.44 -1.66 6.96
N TYR A 60 12.37 -0.58 6.18
CA TYR A 60 12.11 0.75 6.71
C TYR A 60 10.88 0.69 7.63
N CYS A 61 10.81 1.49 8.68
CA CYS A 61 9.59 1.68 9.46
C CYS A 61 9.54 3.17 9.78
N SER A 62 8.40 3.80 9.48
CA SER A 62 8.13 5.15 9.91
C SER A 62 7.52 5.02 11.29
N MET A 63 8.29 5.39 12.31
CA MET A 63 7.96 5.32 13.72
C MET A 63 7.53 6.69 14.28
N SER A 64 7.75 7.76 13.49
CA SER A 64 7.50 9.14 13.90
C SER A 64 6.65 9.84 12.86
N GLY A 65 5.33 9.91 13.10
CA GLY A 65 4.35 10.92 12.63
C GLY A 65 4.28 11.35 11.16
N GLU A 66 5.24 11.00 10.31
CA GLU A 66 5.38 11.43 8.91
C GLU A 66 4.27 10.85 8.02
N LEU A 67 3.68 9.74 8.47
CA LEU A 67 2.54 9.11 7.81
C LEU A 67 1.19 9.61 8.38
N GLY A 68 1.21 10.54 9.34
CA GLY A 68 0.01 11.03 10.00
C GLY A 68 -0.75 9.92 10.73
N GLU A 69 -2.04 9.75 10.41
CA GLU A 69 -2.92 8.76 11.04
C GLU A 69 -2.57 7.30 10.67
N CYS A 70 -1.75 7.10 9.64
CA CYS A 70 -1.47 5.79 9.06
C CYS A 70 -0.62 4.82 9.90
N GLY A 71 -0.02 5.28 11.01
CA GLY A 71 0.80 4.43 11.90
C GLY A 71 2.06 3.83 11.26
N ASP A 72 2.69 2.89 11.95
CA ASP A 72 3.98 2.28 11.56
C ASP A 72 3.77 0.91 10.90
N GLY A 73 4.45 0.62 9.76
CA GLY A 73 4.16 -0.57 8.93
C GLY A 73 5.29 -0.98 7.97
N GLY A 74 5.16 -2.18 7.37
CA GLY A 74 6.08 -2.74 6.37
C GLY A 74 5.64 -2.45 4.93
N TRP A 75 6.59 -2.22 4.02
CA TRP A 75 6.37 -1.46 2.78
C TRP A 75 6.26 -2.35 1.55
N THR A 76 5.42 -1.95 0.61
CA THR A 76 5.49 -2.39 -0.78
C THR A 76 5.32 -1.17 -1.67
N LEU A 77 6.19 -1.06 -2.66
CA LEU A 77 6.31 0.11 -3.49
C LEU A 77 5.98 -0.23 -4.92
N ASN A 78 5.11 0.57 -5.53
CA ASN A 78 4.38 0.08 -6.68
C ASN A 78 4.18 1.13 -7.76
N THR A 79 4.86 0.91 -8.89
CA THR A 79 4.53 1.40 -10.23
C THR A 79 4.15 0.25 -11.16
N PHE A 80 3.80 -0.92 -10.62
CA PHE A 80 3.35 -2.08 -11.38
C PHE A 80 1.98 -1.80 -11.99
N TRP A 81 1.86 -2.06 -13.29
CA TRP A 81 0.59 -2.02 -13.99
C TRP A 81 -0.40 -3.04 -13.43
N TYR A 82 -1.69 -2.83 -13.68
CA TYR A 82 -2.76 -3.74 -13.27
C TYR A 82 -2.44 -5.20 -13.57
N GLY A 83 -1.99 -5.48 -14.80
CA GLY A 83 -1.72 -6.84 -15.28
C GLY A 83 -0.33 -7.38 -14.91
N SER A 84 0.44 -6.71 -14.06
CA SER A 84 1.77 -7.19 -13.67
C SER A 84 1.68 -8.52 -12.91
N ASN A 85 2.53 -9.49 -13.28
CA ASN A 85 2.64 -10.76 -12.55
C ASN A 85 3.06 -10.57 -11.08
N ARG A 86 3.66 -9.42 -10.75
CA ARG A 86 4.05 -9.05 -9.37
C ARG A 86 2.88 -9.06 -8.38
N TRP A 87 1.65 -8.87 -8.84
CA TRP A 87 0.46 -8.97 -7.99
C TRP A 87 0.14 -10.40 -7.57
N TYR A 88 0.63 -11.38 -8.33
CA TYR A 88 0.30 -12.81 -8.23
C TYR A 88 1.48 -13.68 -7.77
N ASP A 89 2.69 -13.14 -7.82
CA ASP A 89 3.92 -13.84 -7.50
C ASP A 89 4.36 -13.56 -6.05
N ARG A 90 4.90 -14.59 -5.39
CA ARG A 90 5.56 -14.48 -4.08
C ARG A 90 7.06 -14.33 -4.25
N SER A 91 7.46 -13.32 -5.04
CA SER A 91 8.86 -13.05 -5.36
C SER A 91 9.20 -11.59 -5.13
N SER A 92 10.37 -11.33 -4.56
CA SER A 92 10.81 -9.98 -4.26
C SER A 92 11.20 -9.22 -5.53
N PHE A 93 11.10 -7.90 -5.47
CA PHE A 93 11.64 -6.98 -6.47
C PHE A 93 12.54 -5.98 -5.76
N SER A 94 13.80 -5.87 -6.18
CA SER A 94 14.76 -4.93 -5.59
C SER A 94 14.65 -4.81 -4.05
N PRO A 95 14.73 -5.93 -3.30
CA PRO A 95 14.51 -5.91 -1.85
C PRO A 95 15.50 -5.03 -1.09
N GLN A 96 16.66 -4.76 -1.68
CA GLN A 96 17.65 -3.82 -1.15
C GLN A 96 17.13 -2.37 -1.06
N ASN A 97 16.10 -2.01 -1.82
CA ASN A 97 15.48 -0.68 -1.76
C ASN A 97 14.47 -0.54 -0.60
N GLY A 98 14.28 -1.61 0.19
CA GLY A 98 13.34 -1.64 1.31
C GLY A 98 13.85 -0.96 2.58
N ASP A 99 15.11 -0.51 2.65
CA ASP A 99 15.76 -0.05 3.88
C ASP A 99 15.74 1.49 4.06
N THR A 100 15.67 2.25 2.98
CA THR A 100 15.75 3.72 2.97
C THR A 100 14.39 4.42 3.06
N GLY A 101 13.36 3.88 2.41
CA GLY A 101 11.97 4.39 2.45
C GLY A 101 11.74 5.79 1.87
N LEU A 102 10.58 6.03 1.25
CA LEU A 102 10.17 7.34 0.68
C LEU A 102 11.18 8.01 -0.31
N ASP A 103 12.11 7.22 -0.85
CA ASP A 103 13.26 7.66 -1.66
C ASP A 103 13.04 7.56 -3.18
N HIS A 104 11.88 7.05 -3.59
CA HIS A 104 11.46 6.77 -4.97
C HIS A 104 12.11 5.54 -5.63
N LEU A 105 12.63 4.59 -4.85
CA LEU A 105 13.26 3.38 -5.37
C LEU A 105 12.34 2.17 -5.28
N GLU A 106 11.73 1.74 -6.39
CA GLU A 106 10.72 0.66 -6.42
C GLU A 106 11.18 -0.66 -5.74
N THR A 107 10.30 -1.28 -4.95
CA THR A 107 10.56 -2.51 -4.19
C THR A 107 9.30 -3.34 -3.95
N LEU A 108 9.44 -4.66 -3.95
CA LEU A 108 8.42 -5.61 -3.50
C LEU A 108 9.09 -6.53 -2.49
N LEU A 109 8.62 -6.46 -1.25
CA LEU A 109 9.19 -7.20 -0.12
C LEU A 109 8.32 -8.41 0.21
N PRO A 110 8.88 -9.45 0.85
CA PRO A 110 8.11 -10.58 1.36
C PRO A 110 6.93 -10.23 2.25
N THR A 111 6.98 -9.09 2.92
CA THR A 111 5.86 -8.55 3.71
C THR A 111 4.56 -8.41 2.89
N TYR A 112 4.65 -8.26 1.56
CA TYR A 112 3.49 -8.30 0.66
C TYR A 112 2.65 -9.59 0.80
N TRP A 113 3.29 -10.74 1.00
CA TRP A 113 2.62 -12.06 1.05
C TRP A 113 2.71 -12.77 2.41
N SER A 114 3.41 -12.20 3.39
CA SER A 114 3.64 -12.85 4.69
C SER A 114 3.20 -12.04 5.91
N THR A 115 2.68 -10.82 5.73
CA THR A 115 2.31 -9.94 6.85
C THR A 115 0.81 -9.73 6.91
N SER A 116 0.18 -10.22 7.98
CA SER A 116 -1.20 -9.89 8.30
C SER A 116 -1.33 -8.46 8.80
N PHE A 117 -2.49 -7.87 8.57
CA PHE A 117 -2.76 -6.49 8.97
C PHE A 117 -4.25 -6.26 9.18
N THR A 118 -4.56 -5.12 9.79
CA THR A 118 -5.90 -4.59 10.03
C THR A 118 -6.13 -3.26 9.33
N LYS A 119 -5.05 -2.56 8.96
CA LYS A 119 -5.08 -1.29 8.25
C LYS A 119 -4.08 -1.26 7.12
N ILE A 120 -4.39 -0.48 6.10
CA ILE A 120 -3.50 -0.17 4.98
C ILE A 120 -3.31 1.33 4.95
N CYS A 121 -2.07 1.80 4.78
CA CYS A 121 -1.83 3.17 4.38
C CYS A 121 -1.42 3.21 2.91
N LEU A 122 -2.06 4.09 2.16
CA LEU A 122 -1.82 4.32 0.75
C LEU A 122 -1.18 5.70 0.60
N GLY A 123 0.01 5.76 0.03
CA GLY A 123 0.75 7.00 -0.20
C GLY A 123 0.92 7.28 -1.68
N MET A 124 0.76 8.54 -2.08
CA MET A 124 1.13 9.00 -3.42
C MET A 124 2.02 10.22 -3.32
N LYS A 125 3.15 10.18 -4.04
CA LYS A 125 3.98 11.36 -4.25
C LYS A 125 3.76 11.95 -5.64
N VAL A 126 3.27 13.18 -5.65
CA VAL A 126 2.93 13.97 -6.85
C VAL A 126 3.61 15.32 -6.73
N ASN A 127 4.41 15.71 -7.73
CA ASN A 127 5.12 16.99 -7.76
C ASN A 127 5.92 17.28 -6.47
N GLY A 128 6.59 16.26 -5.94
CA GLY A 128 7.41 16.36 -4.72
C GLY A 128 6.62 16.29 -3.40
N VAL A 129 5.29 16.36 -3.44
CA VAL A 129 4.43 16.29 -2.24
C VAL A 129 3.89 14.88 -2.06
N THR A 130 4.14 14.28 -0.90
CA THR A 130 3.57 13.00 -0.51
C THR A 130 2.29 13.20 0.29
N ARG A 131 1.23 12.47 -0.06
CA ARG A 131 -0.04 12.45 0.67
C ARG A 131 -0.42 11.01 0.97
N PHE A 132 -1.09 10.81 2.11
CA PHE A 132 -1.45 9.50 2.62
C PHE A 132 -2.95 9.40 2.86
N LEU A 133 -3.48 8.19 2.68
CA LEU A 133 -4.87 7.81 2.93
C LEU A 133 -4.88 6.47 3.67
N GLN A 134 -5.53 6.42 4.83
CA GLN A 134 -5.73 5.17 5.58
C GLN A 134 -6.96 4.41 5.04
N VAL A 135 -6.86 3.09 5.00
CA VAL A 135 -7.96 2.18 4.69
C VAL A 135 -8.05 1.12 5.78
N ASP A 136 -9.18 1.08 6.49
CA ASP A 136 -9.44 0.03 7.48
C ASP A 136 -9.85 -1.27 6.75
N LYS A 137 -8.92 -2.21 6.68
CA LYS A 137 -9.12 -3.49 6.00
C LYS A 137 -8.24 -4.56 6.63
N ALA A 138 -8.86 -5.59 7.19
CA ALA A 138 -8.14 -6.76 7.66
C ALA A 138 -7.89 -7.79 6.55
N ALA A 139 -6.68 -8.34 6.50
CA ALA A 139 -6.32 -9.46 5.63
C ALA A 139 -5.12 -10.24 6.20
N ALA A 140 -4.94 -11.48 5.73
CA ALA A 140 -3.77 -12.28 6.06
C ALA A 140 -2.49 -11.79 5.37
N SER A 141 -2.62 -11.13 4.22
CA SER A 141 -1.56 -10.40 3.50
C SER A 141 -2.14 -9.56 2.36
N LEU A 142 -1.33 -8.67 1.76
CA LEU A 142 -1.77 -7.91 0.57
C LEU A 142 -1.94 -8.85 -0.62
N TYR A 143 -1.09 -9.88 -0.70
CA TYR A 143 -1.21 -10.98 -1.64
C TYR A 143 -2.59 -11.63 -1.55
N ASP A 144 -3.02 -12.07 -0.35
CA ASP A 144 -4.31 -12.74 -0.17
C ASP A 144 -5.51 -11.81 -0.44
N LEU A 145 -5.30 -10.49 -0.35
CA LEU A 145 -6.31 -9.48 -0.63
C LEU A 145 -6.46 -9.15 -2.12
N ILE A 146 -5.41 -9.36 -2.93
CA ILE A 146 -5.34 -8.86 -4.31
C ILE A 146 -5.20 -9.99 -5.34
N ALA A 147 -4.41 -11.02 -5.04
CA ALA A 147 -3.92 -11.99 -6.02
C ALA A 147 -5.01 -12.88 -6.63
N ASP A 148 -6.14 -13.08 -5.97
CA ASP A 148 -7.25 -13.84 -6.57
C ASP A 148 -8.03 -13.03 -7.62
N GLY A 149 -7.77 -11.72 -7.73
CA GLY A 149 -8.44 -10.84 -8.67
C GLY A 149 -9.87 -10.48 -8.28
N GLU A 150 -10.36 -10.92 -7.11
CA GLU A 150 -11.73 -10.68 -6.67
C GLU A 150 -11.91 -9.23 -6.21
N TYR A 151 -13.04 -8.64 -6.61
CA TYR A 151 -13.40 -7.29 -6.22
C TYR A 151 -13.81 -7.26 -4.74
N ARG A 152 -13.24 -6.31 -3.99
CA ARG A 152 -13.58 -6.10 -2.58
C ARG A 152 -13.79 -4.61 -2.33
N PRO A 153 -15.01 -4.17 -1.97
CA PRO A 153 -15.30 -2.75 -1.81
C PRO A 153 -14.60 -2.14 -0.59
N THR A 154 -14.37 -0.83 -0.66
CA THR A 154 -14.12 0.07 0.47
C THR A 154 -15.31 1.02 0.63
N SER A 155 -15.28 1.89 1.65
CA SER A 155 -16.33 2.88 1.90
C SER A 155 -15.72 4.24 2.29
N LEU A 156 -14.60 4.59 1.67
CA LEU A 156 -13.88 5.84 1.95
C LEU A 156 -14.59 7.03 1.30
N GLY A 157 -15.16 6.81 0.12
CA GLY A 157 -15.78 7.85 -0.68
C GLY A 157 -14.80 8.53 -1.62
N ARG A 158 -15.38 9.15 -2.65
CA ARG A 158 -14.66 9.81 -3.75
C ARG A 158 -13.66 10.86 -3.28
N ASP A 159 -14.06 11.71 -2.35
CA ASP A 159 -13.25 12.86 -1.94
C ASP A 159 -11.98 12.41 -1.21
N GLU A 160 -12.07 11.34 -0.40
CA GLU A 160 -10.92 10.71 0.24
C GLU A 160 -9.89 10.21 -0.78
N TRP A 161 -10.32 9.54 -1.85
CA TRP A 161 -9.40 9.13 -2.92
C TRP A 161 -8.73 10.32 -3.63
N LYS A 162 -9.45 11.44 -3.81
CA LYS A 162 -8.89 12.65 -4.43
C LYS A 162 -7.79 13.30 -3.57
N THR A 163 -7.81 13.10 -2.24
CA THR A 163 -6.78 13.66 -1.35
C THR A 163 -5.37 13.17 -1.69
N LEU A 164 -5.21 11.94 -2.20
CA LEU A 164 -3.91 11.39 -2.62
C LEU A 164 -3.21 12.22 -3.70
N ILE A 165 -4.00 12.89 -4.55
CA ILE A 165 -3.49 13.71 -5.65
C ILE A 165 -3.44 15.19 -5.24
N GLY A 166 -4.43 15.65 -4.46
CA GLY A 166 -4.57 17.04 -4.04
C GLY A 166 -5.47 17.86 -4.96
N SER A 167 -5.23 19.17 -5.07
CA SER A 167 -6.07 20.11 -5.82
C SER A 167 -6.20 19.79 -7.32
N ASP A 168 -5.25 19.05 -7.88
CA ASP A 168 -5.26 18.64 -9.28
C ASP A 168 -6.06 17.37 -9.56
N ALA A 169 -6.59 16.71 -8.53
CA ALA A 169 -7.38 15.49 -8.68
C ALA A 169 -8.60 15.72 -9.57
N SER A 170 -8.83 14.80 -10.50
CA SER A 170 -9.99 14.80 -11.39
C SER A 170 -10.56 13.41 -11.53
N LEU A 171 -11.87 13.27 -11.53
CA LEU A 171 -12.57 12.02 -11.82
C LEU A 171 -13.90 12.34 -12.49
N GLN A 172 -14.48 11.42 -13.24
CA GLN A 172 -15.87 11.56 -13.68
C GLN A 172 -16.84 11.29 -12.53
N LEU A 173 -18.08 11.77 -12.59
CA LEU A 173 -18.91 11.94 -11.38
C LEU A 173 -19.65 10.68 -10.90
N LYS A 174 -19.71 9.61 -11.69
CA LYS A 174 -20.57 8.44 -11.46
C LYS A 174 -19.78 7.12 -11.45
N CYS A 175 -20.50 6.00 -11.29
CA CYS A 175 -19.99 4.68 -10.89
C CYS A 175 -19.33 4.68 -9.50
N ASN A 176 -18.27 5.47 -9.30
CA ASN A 176 -17.51 5.61 -8.05
C ASN A 176 -17.17 4.25 -7.41
N LYS A 177 -16.83 3.25 -8.21
CA LYS A 177 -16.51 1.90 -7.72
C LYS A 177 -15.12 1.91 -7.10
N GLU A 178 -15.06 1.87 -5.77
CA GLU A 178 -13.84 1.89 -4.99
C GLU A 178 -13.51 0.54 -4.36
N GLY A 179 -12.23 0.33 -4.07
CA GLY A 179 -11.72 -0.82 -3.32
C GLY A 179 -10.58 -1.56 -4.02
N PHE A 180 -10.55 -2.88 -3.83
CA PHE A 180 -9.53 -3.77 -4.36
C PHE A 180 -10.01 -4.44 -5.64
N ASN A 181 -9.13 -4.57 -6.64
CA ASN A 181 -9.44 -5.10 -7.97
C ASN A 181 -10.65 -4.40 -8.64
N SER A 182 -10.74 -3.07 -8.48
CA SER A 182 -11.78 -2.25 -9.08
C SER A 182 -11.61 -2.19 -10.60
N GLN A 183 -12.54 -2.80 -11.32
CA GLN A 183 -12.64 -2.76 -12.78
C GLN A 183 -14.10 -2.66 -13.24
N GLY A 184 -14.29 -2.12 -14.45
CA GLY A 184 -15.57 -2.13 -15.16
C GLY A 184 -15.94 -3.53 -15.68
N THR A 185 -17.16 -3.67 -16.18
CA THR A 185 -17.65 -4.95 -16.76
C THR A 185 -17.15 -5.14 -18.19
N MET A 186 -16.90 -4.05 -18.93
CA MET A 186 -16.49 -4.08 -20.32
C MET A 186 -14.96 -4.05 -20.47
N HIS A 187 -14.49 -4.57 -21.60
CA HIS A 187 -13.06 -4.61 -21.92
C HIS A 187 -12.46 -3.21 -22.08
N ARG A 188 -11.16 -3.10 -21.78
CA ARG A 188 -10.32 -1.89 -21.97
C ARG A 188 -10.69 -0.65 -21.13
N THR A 189 -11.56 -0.82 -20.14
CA THR A 189 -11.95 0.24 -19.21
C THR A 189 -10.89 0.51 -18.14
N SER A 190 -11.00 1.67 -17.49
CA SER A 190 -10.22 2.02 -16.31
C SER A 190 -10.31 0.92 -15.26
N ARG A 191 -9.15 0.54 -14.73
CA ARG A 191 -9.03 -0.43 -13.65
C ARG A 191 -7.85 -0.13 -12.75
N VAL A 192 -7.96 -0.51 -11.49
CA VAL A 192 -6.96 -0.33 -10.44
C VAL A 192 -6.98 -1.53 -9.50
N ARG A 193 -5.82 -1.90 -8.97
CA ARG A 193 -5.71 -2.95 -7.94
C ARG A 193 -6.15 -2.47 -6.58
N ILE A 194 -5.89 -1.20 -6.28
CA ILE A 194 -6.38 -0.51 -5.10
C ILE A 194 -6.73 0.91 -5.54
N GLY A 195 -7.99 1.31 -5.41
CA GLY A 195 -8.42 2.64 -5.83
C GLY A 195 -9.88 2.74 -6.21
N ILE A 196 -10.20 3.88 -6.82
CA ILE A 196 -11.52 4.21 -7.34
C ILE A 196 -11.48 4.33 -8.86
N ILE A 197 -12.53 3.84 -9.51
CA ILE A 197 -12.82 4.08 -10.92
C ILE A 197 -14.17 4.78 -11.07
N ALA A 198 -14.30 5.61 -12.09
CA ALA A 198 -15.50 6.39 -12.33
C ALA A 198 -15.75 6.64 -13.83
N ASN A 199 -16.99 6.99 -14.15
CA ASN A 199 -17.47 7.38 -15.47
C ASN A 199 -18.60 8.44 -15.37
N GLN A 200 -19.26 8.70 -16.49
CA GLN A 200 -20.38 9.63 -16.65
C GLN A 200 -21.75 8.93 -16.63
N GLU A 201 -21.80 7.61 -16.81
CA GLU A 201 -23.01 6.79 -16.80
C GLU A 201 -23.45 6.38 -15.39
N ASN A 202 -24.71 5.97 -15.24
CA ASN A 202 -25.24 5.50 -13.95
C ASN A 202 -24.82 4.05 -13.61
N ASP A 203 -24.00 3.43 -14.44
CA ASP A 203 -23.47 2.08 -14.29
C ASP A 203 -21.94 2.08 -14.28
N CYS A 204 -21.33 0.93 -14.01
CA CYS A 204 -19.87 0.74 -14.07
C CYS A 204 -19.44 -0.07 -15.29
N ASN A 205 -20.11 0.12 -16.43
CA ASN A 205 -19.78 -0.63 -17.65
C ASN A 205 -18.52 -0.09 -18.31
N PHE A 206 -18.43 1.23 -18.49
CA PHE A 206 -17.32 1.92 -19.14
C PHE A 206 -16.64 2.97 -18.26
N PRO A 207 -15.99 2.59 -17.13
CA PRO A 207 -15.11 3.48 -16.39
C PRO A 207 -14.01 4.08 -17.28
N ASP A 208 -13.96 5.41 -17.40
CA ASP A 208 -12.93 6.13 -18.16
C ASP A 208 -12.06 7.03 -17.30
N SER A 209 -12.24 7.01 -15.97
CA SER A 209 -11.37 7.70 -15.02
C SER A 209 -11.03 6.83 -13.82
N ARG A 210 -9.88 7.09 -13.20
CA ARG A 210 -9.35 6.36 -12.04
C ARG A 210 -8.41 7.18 -11.18
N ILE A 211 -8.39 6.87 -9.89
CA ILE A 211 -7.32 7.21 -8.95
C ILE A 211 -6.93 5.92 -8.25
N GLY A 212 -5.64 5.57 -8.26
CA GLY A 212 -5.19 4.39 -7.51
C GLY A 212 -3.83 3.85 -7.89
N PHE A 213 -3.62 2.61 -7.46
CA PHE A 213 -2.41 1.80 -7.60
C PHE A 213 -2.72 0.60 -8.49
N GLY A 214 -1.74 0.10 -9.25
CA GLY A 214 -2.00 -1.02 -10.15
C GLY A 214 -2.91 -0.62 -11.31
N GLY A 215 -2.68 0.54 -11.89
CA GLY A 215 -3.45 1.13 -12.97
C GLY A 215 -3.42 0.36 -14.28
N GLY A 216 -4.50 0.42 -15.04
CA GLY A 216 -4.52 -0.05 -16.43
C GLY A 216 -5.79 0.34 -17.17
N GLY A 217 -5.81 0.07 -18.49
CA GLY A 217 -6.92 0.45 -19.37
C GLY A 217 -7.00 1.95 -19.65
N SER A 218 -8.08 2.41 -20.29
CA SER A 218 -8.46 3.84 -20.44
C SER A 218 -7.44 4.81 -21.09
N GLY A 219 -6.39 4.32 -21.77
CA GLY A 219 -5.45 5.19 -22.51
C GLY A 219 -4.50 6.05 -21.65
N PHE A 220 -4.52 5.90 -20.32
CA PHE A 220 -3.60 6.60 -19.43
C PHE A 220 -2.28 5.86 -19.24
N GLU A 221 -1.18 6.58 -19.34
CA GLU A 221 0.19 6.05 -19.24
C GLU A 221 0.76 6.06 -17.80
N ASN A 222 -0.08 5.74 -16.80
CA ASN A 222 0.34 5.71 -15.40
C ASN A 222 -0.18 4.48 -14.64
N ALA A 223 0.72 3.75 -13.98
CA ALA A 223 0.37 2.63 -13.10
C ALA A 223 -0.09 3.11 -11.71
N CYS A 224 0.34 4.29 -11.27
CA CYS A 224 -0.09 4.92 -10.04
C CYS A 224 -0.42 6.40 -10.30
N GLY A 225 -1.42 6.93 -9.60
CA GLY A 225 -1.86 8.32 -9.73
C GLY A 225 -3.27 8.44 -10.29
N ASN A 226 -3.50 9.46 -11.11
CA ASN A 226 -4.84 9.84 -11.58
C ASN A 226 -4.92 9.95 -13.09
N GLY A 227 -5.85 9.21 -13.69
CA GLY A 227 -6.25 9.37 -15.08
C GLY A 227 -7.72 9.77 -15.14
N ALA A 228 -8.05 10.82 -15.89
CA ALA A 228 -9.42 11.23 -16.08
C ALA A 228 -9.59 11.92 -17.44
N SER A 229 -10.69 11.62 -18.12
CA SER A 229 -11.10 12.27 -19.36
C SER A 229 -12.63 12.34 -19.45
N TRP A 230 -13.17 12.83 -20.56
CA TRP A 230 -14.60 12.76 -20.89
C TRP A 230 -15.52 13.43 -19.86
N GLY A 231 -15.26 14.71 -19.57
CA GLY A 231 -16.13 15.50 -18.68
C GLY A 231 -15.90 15.22 -17.20
N ALA A 232 -14.66 14.89 -16.83
CA ALA A 232 -14.25 14.78 -15.44
C ALA A 232 -14.35 16.13 -14.69
N ASP A 233 -14.54 16.06 -13.38
CA ASP A 233 -14.92 17.19 -12.53
C ASP A 233 -13.86 18.30 -12.39
N ASN A 234 -12.61 18.00 -12.76
CA ASN A 234 -11.51 18.97 -12.80
C ASN A 234 -10.73 18.88 -14.12
N GLY A 235 -11.47 18.62 -15.22
CA GLY A 235 -10.93 18.48 -16.56
C GLY A 235 -10.10 17.21 -16.78
N ASP A 236 -9.53 17.09 -17.97
CA ASP A 236 -8.73 15.93 -18.34
C ASP A 236 -7.38 15.95 -17.61
N LYS A 237 -7.01 14.81 -16.99
CA LYS A 237 -5.78 14.66 -16.21
C LYS A 237 -5.10 13.32 -16.52
N ASN A 238 -3.77 13.35 -16.57
CA ASN A 238 -2.91 12.15 -16.59
C ASN A 238 -1.72 12.41 -15.66
N ILE A 239 -1.96 12.27 -14.37
CA ILE A 239 -1.02 12.60 -13.30
C ILE A 239 -0.34 11.30 -12.84
N LYS A 240 0.97 11.22 -13.08
CA LYS A 240 1.81 10.14 -12.57
C LYS A 240 2.15 10.38 -11.11
N ALA A 241 2.01 9.35 -10.29
CA ALA A 241 2.44 9.36 -8.91
C ALA A 241 3.44 8.22 -8.65
N PHE A 242 4.27 8.41 -7.64
CA PHE A 242 5.00 7.29 -7.04
C PHE A 242 4.18 6.75 -5.86
N GLY A 243 3.87 5.45 -5.90
CA GLY A 243 2.90 4.83 -5.00
C GLY A 243 3.53 4.03 -3.89
N TYR A 244 3.16 4.33 -2.65
CA TYR A 244 3.57 3.62 -1.44
C TYR A 244 2.38 2.85 -0.85
N ILE A 245 2.58 1.59 -0.44
CA ILE A 245 1.57 0.79 0.26
C ILE A 245 2.18 0.24 1.54
N PHE A 246 1.46 0.41 2.64
CA PHE A 246 1.88 0.04 3.98
C PHE A 246 0.79 -0.75 4.67
N VAL A 247 1.20 -1.59 5.61
CA VAL A 247 0.27 -2.41 6.36
C VAL A 247 0.58 -2.36 7.86
N GLN A 248 -0.48 -2.31 8.67
CA GLN A 248 -0.43 -2.29 10.14
C GLN A 248 -1.39 -3.31 10.76
#